data_AF-A0A502DN81-F1
#
_entry.id   AF-A0A502DN81-F1
#
_cell.length_a   1.000
_cell.length_b   1.000
_cell.length_c   1.000
_cell.angle_alpha   90.00
_cell.angle_beta   90.00
_cell.angle_gamma   90.00
#
_symmetry.space_group_name_H-M   'P 1'
#
loop_
_entity.id
_entity.type
_entity.pdbx_description
1 polymer ?
#
loop_
_entity_poly.entity_id
_entity_poly.type
_entity_poly.pdbx_seq_one_letter_code
_entity_poly.pdbx_strand_id
1 'polypeptide(L)'
;MTPSALVSDRSIAFYSAVRTAEPRTLALGYMDANQAFHPTALIIDSPGPAASTQIVVPGDKCAAVAGRQYDLSAVEQLYTLALTLDPLRQFSLAVCGNSASCPPSDKQPLAHAALLRALAAQRQLRAEAIGPYQPSMPRWAPVEITQAKRGGHDEVSVKLAGNRAAFEGATVAFSRRPHAGCIASIDAQGFAACVIEDPHGDEHSEDEENGPVIVTYSGKVLPGSTYPPNTGVIDKGSGPAGP
;
A
#
# COMPACT_ATOMS: atom_id res chain seq x y z
N MET A 1 12.40 -5.10 -6.34
CA MET A 1 11.84 -3.79 -6.73
C MET A 1 12.99 -2.89 -7.07
N THR A 2 12.97 -2.22 -8.23
CA THR A 2 13.85 -1.06 -8.43
C THR A 2 13.14 0.11 -7.77
N PRO A 3 13.58 0.61 -6.60
CA PRO A 3 13.02 1.82 -6.03
C PRO A 3 13.05 2.94 -7.07
N SER A 4 12.08 3.85 -7.00
CA SER A 4 12.14 5.12 -7.73
C SER A 4 13.56 5.71 -7.59
N ALA A 5 14.08 6.32 -8.65
CA ALA A 5 15.40 6.94 -8.64
C ALA A 5 15.54 7.95 -7.49
N LEU A 6 14.41 8.49 -6.99
CA LEU A 6 14.33 9.45 -5.89
C LEU A 6 14.31 8.80 -4.49
N VAL A 7 13.78 7.58 -4.32
CA VAL A 7 13.89 6.81 -3.05
C VAL A 7 15.28 6.23 -2.90
N SER A 8 15.93 5.91 -4.02
CA SER A 8 17.31 5.43 -4.06
C SER A 8 18.34 6.57 -4.16
N ASP A 9 17.88 7.81 -4.30
CA ASP A 9 18.74 8.99 -4.27
C ASP A 9 19.26 9.20 -2.85
N ARG A 10 20.51 8.79 -2.63
CA ARG A 10 21.20 8.95 -1.35
C ARG A 10 21.46 10.41 -0.98
N SER A 11 21.24 11.36 -1.89
CA SER A 11 21.29 12.79 -1.57
C SER A 11 20.07 13.25 -0.76
N ILE A 12 18.98 12.48 -0.76
CA ILE A 12 17.78 12.74 0.04
C ILE A 12 17.76 11.78 1.24
N ALA A 13 18.23 12.26 2.40
CA ALA A 13 18.15 11.51 3.65
C ALA A 13 16.83 11.79 4.38
N PHE A 14 16.02 10.74 4.56
CA PHE A 14 14.85 10.78 5.44
C PHE A 14 15.21 10.31 6.84
N TYR A 15 14.62 10.98 7.82
CA TYR A 15 14.76 10.68 9.23
C TYR A 15 13.38 10.44 9.83
N SER A 16 13.35 9.60 10.87
CA SER A 16 12.15 9.35 11.64
C SER A 16 12.32 9.84 13.08
N ALA A 17 11.34 10.58 13.58
CA ALA A 17 11.19 10.86 15.00
C ALA A 17 10.02 10.03 15.55
N VAL A 18 10.22 9.31 16.65
CA VAL A 18 9.20 8.45 17.25
C VAL A 18 8.80 9.02 18.61
N ARG A 19 7.51 9.26 18.79
CA ARG A 19 6.89 9.39 20.10
C ARG A 19 6.29 8.05 20.48
N THR A 20 6.81 7.43 21.53
CA THR A 20 6.39 6.10 21.99
C THR A 20 5.18 6.13 22.93
N ALA A 21 4.83 7.29 23.47
CA ALA A 21 3.60 7.48 24.23
C ALA A 21 2.38 7.25 23.34
N GLU A 22 1.32 6.65 23.87
CA GLU A 22 0.13 6.31 23.10
C GLU A 22 -0.73 7.55 22.76
N PRO A 23 -1.27 7.64 21.53
CA PRO A 23 -1.00 6.76 20.39
C PRO A 23 0.42 6.94 19.86
N ARG A 24 1.07 5.82 19.49
CA ARG A 24 2.45 5.85 19.00
C ARG A 24 2.49 6.71 17.73
N THR A 25 3.33 7.73 17.71
CA THR A 25 3.42 8.65 16.58
C THR A 25 4.81 8.56 15.95
N LEU A 26 4.86 8.28 14.66
CA LEU A 26 6.07 8.36 13.84
C LEU A 26 5.97 9.59 12.95
N ALA A 27 6.90 10.53 13.09
CA ALA A 27 7.08 11.60 12.12
C ALA A 27 8.17 11.20 11.14
N LEU A 28 7.88 11.26 9.84
CA LEU A 28 8.85 11.15 8.76
C LEU A 28 9.16 12.55 8.27
N GLY A 29 10.42 12.84 8.02
CA GLY A 29 10.84 14.15 7.55
C GLY A 29 12.26 14.12 7.02
N TYR A 30 12.74 15.28 6.58
CA TYR A 30 14.12 15.47 6.15
C TYR A 30 14.82 16.49 7.04
N MET A 31 16.15 16.50 6.98
CA MET A 31 16.97 17.52 7.64
C MET A 31 17.47 18.50 6.59
N ASP A 32 17.31 19.80 6.85
CA ASP A 32 17.86 20.82 5.94
C ASP A 32 19.38 21.05 6.17
N ALA A 33 19.96 21.97 5.39
CA ALA A 33 21.37 22.33 5.51
C ALA A 33 21.77 22.90 6.89
N ASN A 34 20.79 23.39 7.67
CA ASN A 34 20.98 23.89 9.03
C ASN A 34 20.71 22.82 10.11
N GLN A 35 20.54 21.55 9.71
CA GLN A 35 20.15 20.46 10.60
C GLN A 35 18.80 20.68 11.31
N ALA A 36 17.89 21.45 10.72
CA ALA A 36 16.52 21.53 11.21
C ALA A 36 15.70 20.37 10.63
N PHE A 37 14.90 19.72 11.48
CA PHE A 37 14.00 18.65 11.07
C PHE A 37 12.69 19.22 10.52
N HIS A 38 12.35 18.82 9.29
CA HIS A 38 11.14 19.24 8.59
C HIS A 38 10.23 18.02 8.39
N PRO A 39 9.15 17.86 9.19
CA PRO A 39 8.25 16.72 9.06
C PRO A 39 7.45 16.82 7.75
N THR A 40 7.47 15.74 6.97
CA THR A 40 6.76 15.59 5.69
C THR A 40 5.64 14.57 5.77
N ALA A 41 5.52 13.81 6.86
CA ALA A 41 4.37 12.95 7.14
C ALA A 41 4.31 12.54 8.61
N LEU A 42 3.11 12.16 9.07
CA LEU A 42 2.91 11.52 10.36
C LEU A 42 2.18 10.17 10.17
N ILE A 43 2.60 9.17 10.94
CA ILE A 43 1.87 7.92 11.13
C ILE A 43 1.48 7.85 12.60
N ILE A 44 0.18 7.81 12.87
CA ILE A 44 -0.39 7.72 14.20
C ILE A 44 -0.98 6.32 14.34
N ASP A 45 -0.37 5.53 15.22
CA ASP A 45 -0.69 4.13 15.43
C ASP A 45 -1.41 3.97 16.77
N SER A 46 -2.66 3.54 16.70
CA SER A 46 -3.51 3.28 17.86
C SER A 46 -3.64 1.77 18.04
N PRO A 47 -3.00 1.16 19.06
CA PRO A 47 -3.12 -0.26 19.33
C PRO A 47 -4.47 -0.61 19.97
N GLY A 48 -4.77 -1.91 20.07
CA GLY A 48 -5.94 -2.43 20.79
C GLY A 48 -6.99 -3.13 19.89
N PRO A 49 -8.19 -3.43 20.42
CA PRO A 49 -9.23 -4.18 19.71
C PRO A 49 -9.75 -3.47 18.44
N ALA A 50 -9.65 -2.14 18.41
CA ALA A 50 -9.94 -1.30 17.24
C ALA A 50 -8.65 -0.74 16.64
N ALA A 51 -7.63 -1.60 16.51
CA ALA A 51 -6.31 -1.21 16.03
C ALA A 51 -6.42 -0.47 14.70
N SER A 52 -5.99 0.79 14.70
CA SER A 52 -6.08 1.66 13.52
C SER A 52 -4.80 2.42 13.30
N THR A 53 -4.53 2.72 12.04
CA THR A 53 -3.37 3.52 11.64
C THR A 53 -3.84 4.69 10.80
N GLN A 54 -3.56 5.90 11.28
CA GLN A 54 -3.80 7.13 10.54
C GLN A 54 -2.50 7.61 9.90
N ILE A 55 -2.53 7.85 8.59
CA ILE A 55 -1.43 8.49 7.86
C ILE A 55 -1.83 9.92 7.55
N VAL A 56 -0.94 10.85 7.82
CA VAL A 56 -1.13 12.28 7.61
C VAL A 56 -0.04 12.78 6.68
N VAL A 57 -0.44 13.38 5.55
CA VAL A 57 0.48 13.98 4.58
C VAL A 57 0.19 15.47 4.38
N PRO A 58 1.21 16.32 4.18
CA PRO A 58 1.01 17.72 3.85
C PRO A 58 0.40 17.84 2.46
N GLY A 59 -0.55 18.76 2.30
CA GLY A 59 -1.14 19.13 1.02
C GLY A 59 -0.28 20.15 0.26
N ASP A 60 -0.64 20.38 -1.00
CA ASP A 60 0.15 21.11 -2.01
C ASP A 60 0.54 22.55 -1.62
N LYS A 61 -0.17 23.15 -0.66
CA LYS A 61 0.11 24.52 -0.19
C LYS A 61 1.02 24.58 1.04
N CYS A 62 1.08 23.50 1.84
CA CYS A 62 2.09 23.33 2.91
C CYS A 62 3.45 22.92 2.34
N ALA A 63 3.46 22.34 1.13
CA ALA A 63 4.62 22.06 0.29
C ALA A 63 5.33 23.34 -0.26
N ALA A 64 5.26 24.47 0.46
CA ALA A 64 5.86 25.71 0.02
C ALA A 64 7.40 25.63 0.13
N VAL A 65 8.05 25.56 -1.05
CA VAL A 65 9.50 25.74 -1.35
C VAL A 65 10.46 24.71 -0.74
N ALA A 66 10.08 24.01 0.33
CA ALA A 66 10.72 22.81 0.84
C ALA A 66 10.65 21.67 -0.20
N GLY A 67 11.50 21.78 -1.23
CA GLY A 67 11.67 20.96 -2.44
C GLY A 67 10.57 19.92 -2.72
N ARG A 68 9.75 20.15 -3.75
CA ARG A 68 8.74 19.20 -4.27
C ARG A 68 9.24 17.76 -4.43
N GLN A 69 10.55 17.57 -4.62
CA GLN A 69 11.20 16.26 -4.63
C GLN A 69 11.16 15.55 -3.26
N TYR A 70 11.37 16.27 -2.15
CA TYR A 70 11.22 15.72 -0.78
C TYR A 70 9.79 15.28 -0.52
N ASP A 71 8.79 16.04 -0.94
CA ASP A 71 7.39 15.64 -0.80
C ASP A 71 7.05 14.38 -1.61
N LEU A 72 7.55 14.30 -2.85
CA LEU A 72 7.40 13.11 -3.68
C LEU A 72 8.06 11.89 -3.01
N SER A 73 9.32 12.02 -2.60
CA SER A 73 10.04 10.93 -1.93
C SER A 73 9.40 10.54 -0.59
N ALA A 74 8.84 11.48 0.16
CA ALA A 74 8.12 11.20 1.39
C ALA A 74 6.89 10.29 1.15
N VAL A 75 6.14 10.55 0.08
CA VAL A 75 5.00 9.69 -0.28
C VAL A 75 5.47 8.31 -0.76
N GLU A 76 6.59 8.23 -1.49
CA GLU A 76 7.16 6.93 -1.89
C GLU A 76 7.66 6.11 -0.67
N GLN A 77 8.23 6.76 0.34
CA GLN A 77 8.59 6.13 1.62
C GLN A 77 7.36 5.68 2.40
N LEU A 78 6.33 6.53 2.49
CA LEU A 78 5.06 6.17 3.13
C LEU A 78 4.39 4.98 2.46
N TYR A 79 4.45 4.91 1.13
CA TYR A 79 3.94 3.76 0.38
C TYR A 79 4.69 2.47 0.78
N THR A 80 6.01 2.55 0.86
CA THR A 80 6.87 1.42 1.27
C THR A 80 6.57 0.97 2.71
N LEU A 81 6.38 1.91 3.62
CA LEU A 81 5.99 1.62 5.01
C LEU A 81 4.58 1.06 5.10
N ALA A 82 3.64 1.58 4.31
CA ALA A 82 2.28 1.08 4.28
C ALA A 82 2.25 -0.39 3.88
N LEU A 83 3.11 -0.85 2.96
CA LEU A 83 3.22 -2.26 2.58
C LEU A 83 3.60 -3.20 3.74
N THR A 84 4.24 -2.70 4.80
CA THR A 84 4.62 -3.51 5.97
C THR A 84 3.56 -3.52 7.08
N LEU A 85 2.49 -2.75 6.94
CA LEU A 85 1.39 -2.72 7.91
C LEU A 85 0.49 -3.93 7.72
N ASP A 86 -0.10 -4.43 8.82
CA ASP A 86 -1.04 -5.56 8.77
C ASP A 86 -2.26 -5.22 7.88
N PRO A 87 -2.46 -5.92 6.75
CA PRO A 87 -3.52 -5.60 5.79
C PRO A 87 -4.94 -5.71 6.35
N LEU A 88 -5.13 -6.40 7.49
CA LEU A 88 -6.42 -6.54 8.16
C LEU A 88 -6.80 -5.36 9.07
N ARG A 89 -5.90 -4.39 9.26
CA ARG A 89 -6.18 -3.21 10.09
C ARG A 89 -7.08 -2.21 9.36
N GLN A 90 -7.65 -1.30 10.15
CA GLN A 90 -8.36 -0.13 9.61
C GLN A 90 -7.40 1.03 9.43
N PHE A 91 -7.49 1.67 8.28
CA PHE A 91 -6.62 2.79 7.93
C PHE A 91 -7.40 4.08 7.75
N SER A 92 -6.71 5.20 7.86
CA SER A 92 -7.26 6.48 7.46
C SER A 92 -6.15 7.36 6.89
N LEU A 93 -6.48 8.19 5.91
CA LEU A 93 -5.52 9.07 5.25
C LEU A 93 -6.04 10.50 5.30
N ALA A 94 -5.27 11.39 5.94
CA ALA A 94 -5.56 12.82 5.98
C ALA A 94 -4.53 13.58 5.13
N VAL A 95 -5.01 14.46 4.26
CA VAL A 95 -4.17 15.41 3.51
C VAL A 95 -4.39 16.80 4.10
N CYS A 96 -3.38 17.36 4.76
CA CYS A 96 -3.50 18.62 5.49
C CYS A 96 -3.36 19.83 4.55
N GLY A 97 -4.40 20.63 4.44
CA GLY A 97 -4.35 21.94 3.76
C GLY A 97 -3.81 23.07 4.65
N ASN A 98 -4.09 24.33 4.25
CA ASN A 98 -3.65 25.58 4.90
C ASN A 98 -4.12 25.83 6.35
N SER A 99 -4.93 24.97 6.93
CA SER A 99 -5.41 25.18 8.30
C SER A 99 -4.36 24.69 9.30
N ALA A 100 -4.11 25.49 10.34
CA ALA A 100 -3.27 25.13 11.49
C ALA A 100 -3.70 23.81 12.18
N SER A 101 -4.86 23.29 11.82
CA SER A 101 -5.33 21.94 12.10
C SER A 101 -5.56 21.18 10.79
N CYS A 102 -5.01 19.96 10.68
CA CYS A 102 -5.46 19.03 9.65
C CYS A 102 -6.95 18.75 9.86
N PRO A 103 -7.80 18.79 8.81
CA PRO A 103 -9.18 18.35 8.97
C PRO A 103 -9.16 16.92 9.53
N PRO A 104 -10.09 16.56 10.42
CA PRO A 104 -10.23 15.17 10.84
C PRO A 104 -10.33 14.32 9.57
N SER A 105 -9.54 13.24 9.52
CA SER A 105 -9.59 12.28 8.42
C SER A 105 -11.04 12.00 8.05
N ASP A 106 -11.33 11.85 6.74
CA ASP A 106 -12.61 11.30 6.31
C ASP A 106 -12.93 10.11 7.21
N LYS A 107 -14.08 10.20 7.90
CA LYS A 107 -14.43 9.31 9.03
C LYS A 107 -14.62 7.86 8.60
N GLN A 108 -14.48 7.55 7.31
CA GLN A 108 -14.62 6.21 6.80
C GLN A 108 -13.27 5.48 6.86
N PRO A 109 -13.20 4.36 7.60
CA PRO A 109 -12.00 3.54 7.60
C PRO A 109 -11.74 2.99 6.19
N LEU A 110 -10.51 3.12 5.74
CA LEU A 110 -10.00 2.55 4.51
C LEU A 110 -9.50 1.13 4.77
N ALA A 111 -9.79 0.22 3.84
CA ALA A 111 -9.05 -1.02 3.72
C ALA A 111 -7.61 -0.74 3.25
N HIS A 112 -6.67 -1.64 3.55
CA HIS A 112 -5.25 -1.50 3.19
C HIS A 112 -5.03 -1.24 1.70
N ALA A 113 -5.73 -1.99 0.84
CA ALA A 113 -5.69 -1.81 -0.62
C ALA A 113 -6.15 -0.40 -1.06
N ALA A 114 -7.12 0.18 -0.36
CA ALA A 114 -7.59 1.54 -0.64
C ALA A 114 -6.57 2.59 -0.17
N LEU A 115 -5.92 2.38 0.98
CA LEU A 115 -4.81 3.23 1.44
C LEU A 115 -3.66 3.24 0.43
N LEU A 116 -3.21 2.07 -0.03
CA LEU A 116 -2.13 1.96 -1.01
C LEU A 116 -2.50 2.67 -2.32
N ARG A 117 -3.73 2.47 -2.85
CA ARG A 117 -4.20 3.21 -4.02
C ARG A 117 -4.21 4.74 -3.81
N ALA A 118 -4.63 5.20 -2.63
CA ALA A 118 -4.64 6.61 -2.30
C ALA A 118 -3.21 7.19 -2.23
N LEU A 119 -2.27 6.50 -1.61
CA LEU A 119 -0.85 6.91 -1.57
C LEU A 119 -0.22 6.92 -2.97
N ALA A 120 -0.51 5.93 -3.82
CA ALA A 120 -0.05 5.92 -5.21
C ALA A 120 -0.60 7.10 -6.02
N ALA A 121 -1.87 7.46 -5.82
CA ALA A 121 -2.47 8.65 -6.43
C ALA A 121 -1.81 9.95 -5.92
N GLN A 122 -1.57 10.06 -4.61
CA GLN A 122 -0.88 11.19 -3.99
C GLN A 122 0.56 11.36 -4.53
N ARG A 123 1.26 10.24 -4.76
CA ARG A 123 2.57 10.22 -5.40
C ARG A 123 2.47 10.80 -6.81
N GLN A 124 1.51 10.32 -7.60
CA GLN A 124 1.37 10.74 -9.00
C GLN A 124 1.04 12.24 -9.12
N LEU A 125 0.15 12.77 -8.27
CA LEU A 125 -0.16 14.20 -8.20
C LEU A 125 1.10 15.05 -7.92
N ARG A 126 1.95 14.61 -6.98
CA ARG A 126 3.21 15.31 -6.65
C ARG A 126 4.22 15.23 -7.78
N ALA A 127 4.33 14.09 -8.46
CA ALA A 127 5.21 13.93 -9.61
C ALA A 127 4.82 14.88 -10.75
N GLU A 128 3.52 15.01 -11.05
CA GLU A 128 2.99 15.94 -12.05
C GLU A 128 3.23 17.40 -11.67
N ALA A 129 3.20 17.73 -10.38
CA ALA A 129 3.50 19.06 -9.88
C ALA A 129 4.99 19.45 -9.99
N ILE A 130 5.92 18.50 -10.08
CA ILE A 130 7.36 18.82 -10.23
C ILE A 130 7.66 19.39 -11.62
N GLY A 131 6.93 18.94 -12.66
CA GLY A 131 7.13 19.39 -14.03
C GLY A 131 6.84 18.28 -15.05
N PRO A 132 7.28 18.44 -16.31
CA PRO A 132 7.07 17.44 -17.35
C PRO A 132 7.68 16.10 -16.96
N TYR A 133 7.08 15.02 -17.48
CA TYR A 133 7.51 13.64 -17.25
C TYR A 133 9.01 13.47 -17.49
N GLN A 134 9.68 12.83 -16.53
CA GLN A 134 11.07 12.41 -16.66
C GLN A 134 11.13 10.87 -16.61
N PRO A 135 11.98 10.22 -17.42
CA PRO A 135 12.17 8.76 -17.36
C PRO A 135 12.54 8.24 -15.95
N SER A 136 13.19 9.05 -15.14
CA SER A 136 13.52 8.77 -13.72
C SER A 136 12.31 8.76 -12.78
N MET A 137 11.16 9.27 -13.24
CA MET A 137 9.89 9.34 -12.51
C MET A 137 8.79 8.60 -13.29
N PRO A 138 8.86 7.25 -13.37
CA PRO A 138 7.84 6.47 -14.08
C PRO A 138 6.45 6.76 -13.54
N ARG A 139 5.43 6.75 -14.40
CA ARG A 139 4.04 6.96 -13.98
C ARG A 139 3.63 5.79 -13.09
N TRP A 140 3.08 6.08 -11.91
CA TRP A 140 2.49 5.03 -11.09
C TRP A 140 1.06 4.77 -11.55
N ALA A 141 0.77 3.54 -11.91
CA ALA A 141 -0.54 3.07 -12.32
C ALA A 141 -1.08 2.13 -11.23
N PRO A 142 -1.97 2.61 -10.34
CA PRO A 142 -2.52 1.79 -9.28
C PRO A 142 -3.19 0.53 -9.83
N VAL A 143 -3.01 -0.58 -9.13
CA VAL A 143 -3.62 -1.87 -9.44
C VAL A 143 -4.78 -2.09 -8.48
N GLU A 144 -5.87 -2.66 -8.95
CA GLU A 144 -6.95 -3.14 -8.10
C GLU A 144 -7.03 -4.66 -8.17
N ILE A 145 -7.08 -5.29 -7.00
CA ILE A 145 -7.21 -6.74 -6.87
C ILE A 145 -8.67 -6.99 -6.50
N THR A 146 -9.37 -7.74 -7.34
CA THR A 146 -10.73 -8.18 -7.05
C THR A 146 -10.74 -9.70 -6.92
N GLN A 147 -11.56 -10.19 -6.01
CA GLN A 147 -11.84 -11.61 -5.89
C GLN A 147 -12.45 -12.11 -7.21
N ALA A 148 -11.84 -13.11 -7.82
CA ALA A 148 -12.45 -13.81 -8.94
C ALA A 148 -13.40 -14.89 -8.40
N LYS A 149 -14.27 -15.44 -9.25
CA LYS A 149 -15.18 -16.51 -8.81
C LYS A 149 -14.38 -17.64 -8.19
N ARG A 150 -14.82 -18.06 -7.00
CA ARG A 150 -14.20 -19.13 -6.23
C ARG A 150 -14.39 -20.46 -6.94
N GLY A 151 -13.34 -21.27 -6.98
CA GLY A 151 -13.47 -22.71 -7.14
C GLY A 151 -13.66 -23.38 -5.78
N GLY A 152 -13.07 -24.55 -5.53
CA GLY A 152 -13.24 -25.32 -4.28
C GLY A 152 -12.89 -24.59 -2.96
N HIS A 153 -12.93 -25.31 -1.83
CA HIS A 153 -12.73 -24.73 -0.49
C HIS A 153 -11.43 -23.91 -0.34
N ASP A 154 -10.32 -24.46 -0.84
CA ASP A 154 -8.97 -23.89 -0.74
C ASP A 154 -8.43 -23.32 -2.04
N GLU A 155 -9.26 -23.33 -3.08
CA GLU A 155 -8.95 -22.67 -4.34
C GLU A 155 -9.21 -21.18 -4.19
N VAL A 156 -8.14 -20.40 -4.30
CA VAL A 156 -8.18 -18.95 -4.28
C VAL A 156 -7.87 -18.41 -5.65
N SER A 157 -8.61 -17.37 -6.04
CA SER A 157 -8.44 -16.73 -7.33
C SER A 157 -8.68 -15.23 -7.21
N VAL A 158 -7.85 -14.46 -7.90
CA VAL A 158 -8.04 -13.02 -8.06
C VAL A 158 -7.93 -12.61 -9.51
N LYS A 159 -8.52 -11.46 -9.80
CA LYS A 159 -8.34 -10.74 -11.04
C LYS A 159 -7.72 -9.38 -10.73
N LEU A 160 -6.69 -9.02 -11.48
CA LEU A 160 -6.16 -7.66 -11.45
C LEU A 160 -6.92 -6.80 -12.47
N ALA A 161 -7.46 -5.67 -12.00
CA ALA A 161 -8.02 -4.65 -12.88
C ALA A 161 -6.93 -3.65 -13.31
N GLY A 162 -6.90 -3.35 -14.61
CA GLY A 162 -5.91 -2.46 -15.23
C GLY A 162 -5.47 -2.96 -16.61
N ASN A 163 -4.25 -2.60 -17.02
CA ASN A 163 -3.67 -3.06 -18.29
C ASN A 163 -3.23 -4.53 -18.16
N ARG A 164 -4.07 -5.48 -18.60
CA ARG A 164 -3.85 -6.92 -18.39
C ARG A 164 -2.54 -7.43 -18.99
N ALA A 165 -2.19 -6.98 -20.20
CA ALA A 165 -0.91 -7.33 -20.84
C ALA A 165 0.28 -6.84 -20.01
N ALA A 166 0.11 -5.77 -19.22
CA ALA A 166 1.15 -5.31 -18.32
C ALA A 166 1.34 -6.22 -17.11
N PHE A 167 0.39 -7.07 -16.75
CA PHE A 167 0.44 -7.92 -15.56
C PHE A 167 0.93 -9.35 -15.83
N GLU A 168 0.78 -9.83 -17.06
CA GLU A 168 1.15 -11.20 -17.45
C GLU A 168 2.56 -11.59 -16.98
N GLY A 169 2.69 -12.75 -16.34
CA GLY A 169 3.93 -13.27 -15.79
C GLY A 169 4.40 -12.62 -14.48
N ALA A 170 3.71 -11.60 -13.96
CA ALA A 170 3.95 -11.14 -12.58
C ALA A 170 3.35 -12.14 -11.57
N THR A 171 3.69 -11.98 -10.29
CA THR A 171 3.30 -12.93 -9.25
C THR A 171 2.30 -12.36 -8.26
N VAL A 172 1.41 -13.23 -7.80
CA VAL A 172 0.50 -12.98 -6.69
C VAL A 172 0.75 -14.04 -5.62
N ALA A 173 1.01 -13.59 -4.40
CA ALA A 173 1.07 -14.45 -3.22
C ALA A 173 -0.28 -14.44 -2.50
N PHE A 174 -0.70 -15.59 -2.01
CA PHE A 174 -1.88 -15.79 -1.19
C PHE A 174 -1.43 -16.34 0.15
N SER A 175 -1.89 -15.75 1.24
CA SER A 175 -1.56 -16.21 2.59
C SER A 175 -2.80 -16.21 3.47
N ARG A 176 -3.05 -17.34 4.13
CA ARG A 176 -4.02 -17.52 5.21
C ARG A 176 -3.22 -17.79 6.48
N ARG A 177 -3.51 -17.05 7.55
CA ARG A 177 -2.76 -17.17 8.81
C ARG A 177 -2.82 -18.61 9.34
N PRO A 178 -1.80 -19.11 10.06
CA PRO A 178 -0.50 -18.48 10.31
C PRO A 178 0.57 -18.78 9.23
N HIS A 179 0.43 -19.87 8.48
CA HIS A 179 1.49 -20.38 7.58
C HIS A 179 0.97 -21.01 6.29
N ALA A 180 -0.35 -21.06 6.09
CA ALA A 180 -0.94 -21.58 4.87
C ALA A 180 -0.83 -20.56 3.73
N GLY A 181 -0.43 -21.00 2.54
CA GLY A 181 -0.31 -20.08 1.42
C GLY A 181 0.04 -20.74 0.09
N CYS A 182 0.02 -19.94 -0.96
CA CYS A 182 0.46 -20.34 -2.29
C CYS A 182 0.88 -19.11 -3.11
N ILE A 183 1.60 -19.35 -4.20
CA ILE A 183 2.03 -18.29 -5.14
C ILE A 183 1.62 -18.71 -6.54
N ALA A 184 1.01 -17.80 -7.29
CA ALA A 184 0.63 -18.03 -8.67
C ALA A 184 1.17 -16.92 -9.58
N SER A 185 1.43 -17.27 -10.84
CA SER A 185 1.71 -16.29 -11.89
C SER A 185 0.41 -15.78 -12.50
N ILE A 186 0.41 -14.54 -12.94
CA ILE A 186 -0.74 -13.91 -13.59
C ILE A 186 -0.78 -14.31 -15.07
N ASP A 187 -1.91 -14.80 -15.53
CA ASP A 187 -2.14 -15.16 -16.94
C ASP A 187 -2.41 -13.94 -17.84
N ALA A 188 -2.55 -14.17 -19.14
CA ALA A 188 -2.81 -13.11 -20.13
C ALA A 188 -4.16 -12.41 -19.93
N GLN A 189 -5.08 -13.04 -19.20
CA GLN A 189 -6.42 -12.54 -18.87
C GLN A 189 -6.41 -11.72 -17.56
N GLY A 190 -5.27 -11.66 -16.87
CA GLY A 190 -5.08 -10.93 -15.61
C GLY A 190 -5.53 -11.71 -14.38
N PHE A 191 -5.66 -13.03 -14.47
CA PHE A 191 -6.02 -13.90 -13.35
C PHE A 191 -4.80 -14.58 -12.75
N ALA A 192 -4.86 -14.78 -11.43
CA ALA A 192 -3.95 -15.65 -10.70
C ALA A 192 -4.80 -16.54 -9.78
N ALA A 193 -4.52 -17.84 -9.79
CA ALA A 193 -5.20 -18.80 -8.93
C ALA A 193 -4.23 -19.90 -8.48
N CYS A 194 -4.43 -20.38 -7.26
CA CYS A 194 -3.73 -21.54 -6.72
C CYS A 194 -4.55 -22.17 -5.60
N VAL A 195 -4.11 -23.34 -5.14
CA VAL A 195 -4.66 -24.01 -3.95
C VAL A 195 -3.78 -23.63 -2.78
N ILE A 196 -4.39 -23.12 -1.70
CA ILE A 196 -3.67 -22.85 -0.46
C ILE A 196 -3.30 -24.18 0.18
N GLU A 197 -2.02 -24.36 0.47
CA GLU A 197 -1.49 -25.54 1.15
C GLU A 197 -1.03 -25.16 2.55
N ASP A 198 -1.33 -26.03 3.51
CA ASP A 198 -0.84 -25.94 4.87
C ASP A 198 0.28 -26.96 5.09
N PRO A 199 1.53 -26.53 5.35
CA PRO A 199 2.64 -27.45 5.58
C PRO A 199 2.53 -28.31 6.85
N HIS A 200 1.61 -28.01 7.77
CA HIS A 200 1.48 -28.71 9.05
C HIS A 200 0.37 -29.80 9.07
N GLY A 201 -0.49 -29.88 8.04
CA GLY A 201 -1.63 -30.81 8.05
C GLY A 201 -2.69 -30.45 9.10
N ASP A 202 -3.74 -31.28 9.22
CA ASP A 202 -5.05 -31.06 9.88
C ASP A 202 -5.07 -30.62 11.38
N GLU A 203 -3.95 -30.17 11.96
CA GLU A 203 -3.85 -29.73 13.36
C GLU A 203 -4.21 -28.25 13.57
N HIS A 204 -5.24 -27.73 12.88
CA HIS A 204 -5.65 -26.32 13.03
C HIS A 204 -7.06 -26.16 13.58
N SER A 205 -7.26 -25.03 14.24
CA SER A 205 -8.59 -24.61 14.67
C SER A 205 -9.44 -24.23 13.45
N GLU A 206 -10.76 -24.47 13.51
CA GLU A 206 -11.68 -24.03 12.45
C GLU A 206 -11.55 -22.52 12.16
N ASP A 207 -11.15 -21.71 13.14
CA ASP A 207 -10.94 -20.27 13.00
C ASP A 207 -9.72 -19.92 12.10
N GLU A 208 -8.69 -20.77 12.08
CA GLU A 208 -7.49 -20.58 11.25
C GLU A 208 -7.75 -21.00 9.81
N GLU A 209 -8.41 -22.14 9.61
CA GLU A 209 -8.80 -22.63 8.28
C GLU A 209 -9.77 -21.68 7.57
N ASN A 210 -10.59 -20.95 8.34
CA ASN A 210 -11.66 -20.12 7.82
C ASN A 210 -11.33 -18.62 7.78
N GLY A 211 -10.11 -18.25 8.17
CA GLY A 211 -9.65 -16.87 8.17
C GLY A 211 -9.60 -16.21 6.79
N PRO A 212 -9.56 -14.86 6.74
CA PRO A 212 -9.42 -14.13 5.49
C PRO A 212 -8.09 -14.46 4.80
N VAL A 213 -8.12 -14.53 3.47
CA VAL A 213 -6.90 -14.72 2.67
C VAL A 213 -6.39 -13.35 2.26
N ILE A 214 -5.14 -13.06 2.64
CA ILE A 214 -4.42 -11.89 2.18
C ILE A 214 -3.80 -12.20 0.82
N VAL A 215 -4.06 -11.33 -0.14
CA VAL A 215 -3.52 -11.40 -1.48
C VAL A 215 -2.49 -10.30 -1.65
N THR A 216 -1.29 -10.62 -2.10
CA THR A 216 -0.22 -9.65 -2.33
C THR A 216 0.28 -9.74 -3.77
N TYR A 217 0.01 -8.70 -4.55
CA TYR A 217 0.63 -8.50 -5.86
C TYR A 217 2.02 -7.87 -5.68
N SER A 218 3.04 -8.48 -6.28
CA SER A 218 4.45 -8.09 -6.09
C SER A 218 4.85 -6.79 -6.81
N GLY A 219 3.98 -6.26 -7.67
CA GLY A 219 4.29 -5.12 -8.52
C GLY A 219 4.96 -5.51 -9.84
N LYS A 220 4.98 -4.58 -10.79
CA LYS A 220 5.67 -4.74 -12.07
C LYS A 220 6.15 -3.40 -12.61
N VAL A 221 7.37 -3.37 -13.14
CA VAL A 221 7.97 -2.18 -13.74
C VAL A 221 8.07 -2.40 -15.24
N LEU A 222 7.55 -1.46 -16.02
CA LEU A 222 7.64 -1.42 -17.49
C LEU A 222 8.28 -0.09 -17.93
N PRO A 223 8.75 0.00 -19.18
CA PRO A 223 9.15 1.29 -19.74
C PRO A 223 8.03 2.32 -19.59
N GLY A 224 8.29 3.43 -18.92
CA GLY A 224 7.34 4.53 -18.73
C GLY A 224 6.38 4.39 -17.55
N SER A 225 6.11 3.18 -17.07
CA SER A 225 5.07 2.91 -16.07
C SER A 225 5.51 1.93 -14.99
N THR A 226 5.13 2.20 -13.76
CA THR A 226 5.24 1.29 -12.62
C THR A 226 3.85 0.92 -12.14
N TYR A 227 3.59 -0.37 -12.00
CA TYR A 227 2.41 -0.92 -11.35
C TYR A 227 2.85 -1.32 -9.94
N PRO A 228 2.63 -0.46 -8.93
CA PRO A 228 3.22 -0.68 -7.63
C PRO A 228 2.54 -1.87 -6.92
N PRO A 229 3.24 -2.53 -5.97
CA PRO A 229 2.70 -3.66 -5.22
C PRO A 229 1.40 -3.30 -4.53
N ASN A 230 0.40 -4.18 -4.53
CA ASN A 230 -0.85 -3.90 -3.83
C ASN A 230 -1.34 -5.14 -3.08
N THR A 231 -2.23 -4.91 -2.13
CA THR A 231 -2.87 -5.96 -1.36
C THR A 231 -4.35 -6.09 -1.71
N GLY A 232 -4.92 -7.23 -1.36
CA GLY A 232 -6.35 -7.51 -1.40
C GLY A 232 -6.71 -8.46 -0.26
N VAL A 233 -7.98 -8.49 0.11
CA VAL A 233 -8.51 -9.44 1.09
C VAL A 233 -9.64 -10.22 0.44
N ILE A 234 -9.58 -11.53 0.53
CA ILE A 234 -10.64 -12.45 0.13
C ILE A 234 -11.29 -12.97 1.40
N ASP A 235 -12.57 -12.66 1.58
CA ASP A 235 -13.37 -13.21 2.67
C ASP A 235 -14.04 -14.52 2.23
N LYS A 236 -14.19 -15.47 3.17
CA LYS A 236 -14.83 -16.77 2.89
C LYS A 236 -16.30 -16.61 2.42
N GLY A 237 -16.97 -15.51 2.78
CA GLY A 237 -18.41 -15.30 2.58
C GLY A 237 -18.84 -14.37 1.44
N SER A 238 -17.92 -13.74 0.70
CA SER A 238 -18.24 -12.68 -0.27
C SER A 238 -18.33 -13.16 -1.73
N GLY A 239 -18.55 -14.46 -1.95
CA GLY A 239 -18.93 -14.95 -3.28
C GLY A 239 -20.26 -14.30 -3.71
N PRO A 240 -20.43 -13.88 -4.98
CA PRO A 240 -21.74 -13.44 -5.45
C PRO A 240 -22.73 -14.57 -5.20
N ALA A 241 -23.84 -14.27 -4.52
CA ALA A 241 -24.99 -15.15 -4.48
C ALA A 241 -25.28 -15.57 -5.94
N GLY A 242 -25.13 -16.86 -6.22
CA GLY A 242 -25.42 -17.38 -7.55
C GLY A 242 -26.88 -17.07 -7.91
N PRO A 243 -27.18 -16.87 -9.20
CA PRO A 243 -28.55 -16.79 -9.67
C PRO A 243 -29.32 -18.09 -9.37
#